data_AF-A0A954E184-F1
#
_entry.id   AF-A0A954E184-F1
#
_cell.length_a   1.000
_cell.length_b   1.000
_cell.length_c   1.000
_cell.angle_alpha   90.00
_cell.angle_beta   90.00
_cell.angle_gamma   90.00
#
_symmetry.space_group_name_H-M   'P 1'
#
loop_
_entity.id
_entity.type
_entity.pdbx_description
1 polymer ?
#
loop_
_entity_poly.entity_id
_entity_poly.type
_entity_poly.pdbx_seq_one_letter_code
_entity_poly.pdbx_strand_id
1 'polypeptide(L)'
;MRFDLTPRLLPFLALALPLAGGLTACSEAESAESTVVRDEVVELEAAPELADYQLALLRTAFDAASAMPHEPHIKNRSRAQEGIVVAYLELDQPQLALEALRGIDNWRRGACYADLAFWLADHGGEEAQIVEALDQARAIARGAEEWRRDRILAKVARVHALLGQDMLVAQTTRDISGVEAGRVAGAYAMRADGARCDAQVRSLDTLPSTAAFEEVREAILACLALHERFFDDVERRERIEDKVIETLPKVPLDLRITMLHALAETNAERGESERAFELLGKAQVLFDGADWNAEYAVPLLARASAIRYAAGDREGGLAAAEGAMEVYESAGRLLIDIYRAQALRPLAEAYVSMGRTEEALRVYRLALEAGVINPNSRPRATDLAATCSSMAVNGVQPDERMNERIAEIRAGLGDP
;
A
#
# COMPACT_ATOMS: atom_id res chain seq x y z
N MET A 1 16.70 20.50 -12.32
CA MET A 1 16.07 19.53 -11.42
C MET A 1 15.88 18.25 -12.20
N ARG A 2 16.74 17.25 -11.98
CA ARG A 2 16.53 15.90 -12.50
C ARG A 2 15.48 15.28 -11.59
N PHE A 3 14.29 15.01 -12.12
CA PHE A 3 13.33 14.14 -11.45
C PHE A 3 13.90 12.72 -11.62
N ASP A 4 14.37 12.12 -10.54
CA ASP A 4 14.60 10.68 -10.52
C ASP A 4 13.24 10.01 -10.71
N LEU A 5 13.07 9.42 -11.89
CA LEU A 5 11.89 8.65 -12.30
C LEU A 5 12.07 7.21 -11.82
N THR A 6 12.28 7.00 -10.52
CA THR A 6 11.99 5.69 -9.93
C THR A 6 10.47 5.50 -10.03
N PRO A 7 9.99 4.39 -10.62
CA PRO A 7 8.56 4.12 -10.69
C PRO A 7 8.01 3.98 -9.27
N ARG A 8 7.34 5.03 -8.77
CA ARG A 8 6.67 5.05 -7.46
C ARG A 8 5.32 4.32 -7.48
N LEU A 9 5.02 3.57 -8.54
CA LEU A 9 3.72 2.94 -8.73
C LEU A 9 3.73 1.51 -8.21
N LEU A 10 3.46 1.34 -6.91
CA LEU A 10 2.64 0.25 -6.34
C LEU A 10 2.43 0.28 -4.80
N PRO A 11 2.71 1.33 -4.00
CA PRO A 11 2.32 1.28 -2.58
C PRO A 11 0.79 1.47 -2.42
N PHE A 12 0.13 2.16 -3.35
CA PHE A 12 -1.29 2.52 -3.23
C PHE A 12 -2.30 1.43 -3.57
N LEU A 13 -1.86 0.29 -4.14
CA LEU A 13 -2.72 -0.90 -4.28
C LEU A 13 -2.70 -1.79 -3.05
N ALA A 14 -1.91 -1.46 -2.03
CA ALA A 14 -2.14 -1.92 -0.66
C ALA A 14 -3.33 -1.17 -0.04
N LEU A 15 -4.47 -1.10 -0.75
CA LEU A 15 -5.75 -0.78 -0.15
C LEU A 15 -5.98 -1.83 0.93
N ALA A 16 -5.82 -1.40 2.18
CA ALA A 16 -6.27 -2.13 3.34
C ALA A 16 -7.79 -2.22 3.26
N LEU A 17 -8.28 -3.20 2.51
CA LEU A 17 -9.67 -3.63 2.57
C LEU A 17 -9.99 -3.87 4.05
N PRO A 18 -10.99 -3.21 4.64
CA PRO A 18 -11.55 -3.68 5.88
C PRO A 18 -12.17 -5.04 5.57
N LEU A 19 -11.48 -6.12 5.95
CA LEU A 19 -12.14 -7.40 6.13
C LEU A 19 -13.20 -7.18 7.21
N ALA A 20 -14.45 -6.95 6.79
CA ALA A 20 -15.62 -7.04 7.63
C ALA A 20 -15.82 -8.51 8.02
N GLY A 21 -14.96 -8.99 8.92
CA GLY A 21 -15.08 -10.30 9.54
C GLY A 21 -16.11 -10.22 10.66
N GLY A 22 -17.19 -11.00 10.53
CA GLY A 22 -18.16 -11.21 11.60
C GLY A 22 -17.46 -11.68 12.88
N LEU A 23 -17.96 -11.18 14.01
CA LEU A 23 -17.56 -11.58 15.35
C LEU A 23 -17.91 -13.07 15.57
N THR A 24 -16.98 -13.98 15.29
CA THR A 24 -16.91 -15.27 15.97
C THR A 24 -15.84 -15.17 17.05
N ALA A 25 -16.30 -15.22 18.30
CA ALA A 25 -15.42 -15.35 19.45
C ALA A 25 -14.72 -16.72 19.39
N CYS A 26 -13.46 -16.74 18.95
CA CYS A 26 -12.56 -17.87 19.13
C CYS A 26 -11.55 -17.51 20.21
N SER A 27 -11.79 -18.07 21.39
CA SER A 27 -10.84 -18.22 22.48
C SER A 27 -9.91 -19.39 22.15
N GLU A 28 -8.62 -19.13 22.01
CA GLU A 28 -7.53 -19.81 22.71
C GLU A 28 -6.19 -19.26 22.19
N ALA A 29 -5.44 -18.64 23.10
CA ALA A 29 -4.12 -18.11 22.85
C ALA A 29 -3.10 -19.23 23.07
N GLU A 30 -2.42 -19.66 22.01
CA GLU A 30 -1.14 -20.35 22.12
C GLU A 30 -0.02 -19.34 21.86
N SER A 31 0.71 -19.01 22.91
CA SER A 31 1.96 -18.28 22.85
C SER A 31 3.00 -19.13 22.13
N ALA A 32 3.28 -18.82 20.87
CA ALA A 32 4.43 -19.37 20.17
C ALA A 32 5.71 -18.93 20.90
N GLU A 33 6.45 -19.89 21.47
CA GLU A 33 7.75 -19.66 22.08
C GLU A 33 8.68 -18.97 21.07
N SER A 34 9.13 -17.77 21.45
CA SER A 34 10.07 -16.96 20.68
C SER A 34 11.40 -17.71 20.56
N THR A 35 11.67 -18.27 19.38
CA THR A 35 12.99 -18.78 19.05
C THR A 35 13.95 -17.60 18.97
N VAL A 36 14.88 -17.51 19.93
CA VAL A 36 15.87 -16.42 20.01
C VAL A 36 16.84 -16.56 18.82
N VAL A 37 16.60 -15.75 17.79
CA VAL A 37 17.52 -15.55 16.67
C VAL A 37 18.67 -14.65 17.15
N ARG A 38 19.92 -15.02 16.84
CA ARG A 38 21.10 -14.19 17.13
C ARG A 38 21.02 -12.88 16.35
N ASP A 39 21.03 -11.77 17.07
CA ASP A 39 21.05 -10.40 16.53
C ASP A 39 22.50 -9.99 16.24
N GLU A 40 23.06 -10.43 15.11
CA GLU A 40 24.27 -9.79 14.58
C GLU A 40 23.87 -8.45 13.93
N VAL A 41 24.68 -7.42 14.15
CA VAL A 41 24.43 -6.08 13.60
C VAL A 41 24.85 -6.10 12.14
N VAL A 42 23.88 -6.31 11.25
CA VAL A 42 24.04 -6.13 9.81
C VAL A 42 23.91 -4.64 9.51
N GLU A 43 24.96 -4.05 8.92
CA GLU A 43 24.94 -2.67 8.42
C GLU A 43 24.52 -2.72 6.95
N LEU A 44 23.37 -2.11 6.62
CA LEU A 44 22.86 -1.98 5.25
C LEU A 44 23.37 -0.68 4.61
N GLU A 45 23.58 -0.68 3.28
CA GLU A 45 24.17 0.46 2.57
C GLU A 45 23.46 1.81 2.82
N ALA A 46 24.24 2.89 2.79
CA ALA A 46 23.81 4.22 3.15
C ALA A 46 22.80 4.81 2.15
N ALA A 47 21.59 5.03 2.65
CA ALA A 47 20.47 5.70 2.01
C ALA A 47 20.68 7.21 1.80
N PRO A 48 19.87 7.88 0.95
CA PRO A 48 19.76 9.34 1.01
C PRO A 48 19.37 9.81 2.42
N GLU A 49 19.97 10.91 2.86
CA GLU A 49 19.68 11.50 4.17
C GLU A 49 18.24 12.03 4.21
N LEU A 50 17.42 11.50 5.13
CA LEU A 50 16.08 12.03 5.37
C LEU A 50 16.15 13.41 6.01
N ALA A 51 15.19 14.27 5.69
CA ALA A 51 15.00 15.48 6.45
C ALA A 51 14.60 15.15 7.91
N ASP A 52 15.08 15.94 8.86
CA ASP A 52 14.83 15.74 10.30
C ASP A 52 13.35 15.54 10.63
N TYR A 53 12.46 16.27 9.96
CA TYR A 53 11.01 16.17 10.18
C TYR A 53 10.44 14.83 9.70
N GLN A 54 10.94 14.25 8.61
CA GLN A 54 10.47 12.95 8.11
C GLN A 54 10.83 11.85 9.12
N LEU A 55 12.07 11.87 9.62
CA LEU A 55 12.50 10.94 10.66
C LEU A 55 11.71 11.13 11.97
N ALA A 56 11.47 12.36 12.39
CA ALA A 56 10.67 12.66 13.58
C ALA A 56 9.21 12.17 13.46
N LEU A 57 8.60 12.33 12.28
CA LEU A 57 7.27 11.82 11.97
C LEU A 57 7.22 10.28 12.03
N LEU A 58 8.16 9.58 11.40
CA LEU A 58 8.19 8.11 11.39
C LEU A 58 8.47 7.52 12.77
N ARG A 59 9.35 8.15 13.56
CA ARG A 59 9.55 7.79 14.97
C ARG A 59 8.26 7.97 15.78
N THR A 60 7.58 9.11 15.60
CA THR A 60 6.29 9.36 16.24
C THR A 60 5.23 8.34 15.82
N ALA A 61 5.21 7.94 14.55
CA ALA A 61 4.30 6.91 14.05
C ALA A 61 4.57 5.55 14.72
N PHE A 62 5.85 5.17 14.82
CA PHE A 62 6.26 3.93 15.48
C PHE A 62 5.96 3.92 16.98
N ASP A 63 6.21 5.03 17.66
CA ASP A 63 5.89 5.20 19.07
C ASP A 63 4.36 5.11 19.31
N ALA A 64 3.57 5.77 18.45
CA ALA A 64 2.11 5.69 18.51
C ALA A 64 1.60 4.26 18.28
N ALA A 65 2.13 3.55 17.28
CA ALA A 65 1.80 2.15 17.04
C ALA A 65 2.18 1.26 18.22
N SER A 66 3.35 1.48 18.81
CA SER A 66 3.89 0.70 19.93
C SER A 66 3.24 1.03 21.28
N ALA A 67 2.53 2.16 21.39
CA ALA A 67 1.71 2.49 22.55
C ALA A 67 0.46 1.60 22.65
N MET A 68 0.04 0.93 21.56
CA MET A 68 -1.00 -0.08 21.66
C MET A 68 -0.52 -1.26 22.54
N PRO A 69 -1.29 -1.70 23.54
CA PRO A 69 -0.93 -2.85 24.36
C PRO A 69 -0.63 -4.08 23.52
N HIS A 70 0.28 -4.94 23.98
CA HIS A 70 0.52 -6.23 23.32
C HIS A 70 -0.76 -7.08 23.35
N GLU A 71 -1.29 -7.38 24.53
CA GLU A 71 -2.59 -8.06 24.66
C GLU A 71 -3.70 -7.05 25.03
N PRO A 72 -4.89 -7.10 24.41
CA PRO A 72 -5.34 -8.00 23.34
C PRO A 72 -5.17 -7.38 21.93
N HIS A 73 -4.18 -6.50 21.73
CA HIS A 73 -4.11 -5.62 20.56
C HIS A 73 -2.94 -5.88 19.60
N ILE A 74 -2.20 -6.98 19.78
CA ILE A 74 -1.06 -7.40 18.97
C ILE A 74 -1.35 -7.32 17.46
N LYS A 75 -2.55 -7.73 17.02
CA LYS A 75 -2.94 -7.65 15.60
C LYS A 75 -2.90 -6.22 15.06
N ASN A 76 -3.43 -5.25 15.80
CA ASN A 76 -3.51 -3.85 15.35
C ASN A 76 -2.15 -3.15 15.50
N ARG A 77 -1.47 -3.40 16.62
CA ARG A 77 -0.10 -2.95 16.88
C ARG A 77 0.84 -3.35 15.74
N SER A 78 0.94 -4.66 15.47
CA SER A 78 1.83 -5.18 14.44
C SER A 78 1.44 -4.75 13.03
N ARG A 79 0.15 -4.54 12.73
CA ARG A 79 -0.29 -4.01 11.44
C ARG A 79 0.13 -2.56 11.24
N ALA A 80 0.02 -1.73 12.28
CA ALA A 80 0.47 -0.33 12.21
C ALA A 80 2.00 -0.26 12.06
N GLN A 81 2.74 -1.06 12.84
CA GLN A 81 4.20 -1.18 12.72
C GLN A 81 4.64 -1.68 11.34
N GLU A 82 3.97 -2.69 10.76
CA GLU A 82 4.20 -3.15 9.38
C GLU A 82 4.07 -1.99 8.37
N GLY A 83 3.05 -1.15 8.50
CA GLY A 83 2.89 0.03 7.63
C GLY A 83 4.04 1.05 7.76
N ILE A 84 4.68 1.15 8.92
CA ILE A 84 5.85 2.03 9.13
C ILE A 84 7.12 1.42 8.54
N VAL A 85 7.28 0.09 8.61
CA VAL A 85 8.37 -0.61 7.91
C VAL A 85 8.27 -0.36 6.41
N VAL A 86 7.07 -0.47 5.85
CA VAL A 86 6.81 -0.15 4.44
C VAL A 86 7.18 1.31 4.13
N ALA A 87 6.77 2.27 4.98
CA ALA A 87 7.13 3.67 4.81
C ALA A 87 8.65 3.93 4.86
N TYR A 88 9.41 3.21 5.70
CA TYR A 88 10.87 3.29 5.70
C TYR A 88 11.46 2.76 4.39
N LEU A 89 10.97 1.63 3.87
CA LEU A 89 11.44 1.07 2.59
C LEU A 89 11.10 1.98 1.40
N GLU A 90 9.93 2.62 1.40
CA GLU A 90 9.54 3.61 0.36
C GLU A 90 10.41 4.87 0.36
N LEU A 91 11.03 5.19 1.49
CA LEU A 91 11.95 6.31 1.66
C LEU A 91 13.42 5.86 1.58
N ASP A 92 13.66 4.66 1.05
CA ASP A 92 14.97 4.05 0.87
C ASP A 92 15.77 3.92 2.17
N GLN A 93 15.11 3.69 3.31
CA GLN A 93 15.75 3.54 4.63
C GLN A 93 15.74 2.07 5.12
N PRO A 94 16.48 1.14 4.48
CA PRO A 94 16.41 -0.28 4.81
C PRO A 94 16.91 -0.59 6.23
N GLN A 95 17.89 0.17 6.74
CA GLN A 95 18.40 -0.03 8.09
C GLN A 95 17.33 0.32 9.16
N LEU A 96 16.65 1.45 8.99
CA LEU A 96 15.56 1.84 9.89
C LEU A 96 14.36 0.89 9.76
N ALA A 97 14.10 0.37 8.55
CA ALA A 97 13.09 -0.67 8.33
C ALA A 97 13.44 -1.96 9.09
N LEU A 98 14.71 -2.39 9.06
CA LEU A 98 15.21 -3.55 9.82
C LEU A 98 15.08 -3.36 11.34
N GLU A 99 15.42 -2.18 11.84
CA GLU A 99 15.24 -1.85 13.27
C GLU A 99 13.76 -1.88 13.68
N ALA A 100 12.89 -1.27 12.88
CA ALA A 100 11.45 -1.20 13.16
C ALA A 100 10.78 -2.59 13.09
N LEU A 101 11.12 -3.41 12.10
CA LEU A 101 10.49 -4.73 11.94
C LEU A 101 10.87 -5.70 13.08
N ARG A 102 12.03 -5.52 13.73
CA ARG A 102 12.43 -6.34 14.90
C ARG A 102 11.47 -6.16 16.07
N GLY A 103 10.83 -5.00 16.19
CA GLY A 103 9.82 -4.69 17.20
C GLY A 103 8.40 -5.21 16.88
N ILE A 104 8.22 -5.98 15.81
CA ILE A 104 6.93 -6.61 15.46
C ILE A 104 6.83 -7.99 16.10
N ASP A 105 5.82 -8.18 16.95
CA ASP A 105 5.69 -9.37 17.80
C ASP A 105 4.89 -10.53 17.18
N ASN A 106 4.45 -10.42 15.91
CA ASN A 106 3.71 -11.50 15.25
C ASN A 106 4.24 -11.83 13.84
N TRP A 107 3.52 -12.70 13.13
CA TRP A 107 3.88 -13.20 11.80
C TRP A 107 4.19 -12.09 10.77
N ARG A 108 3.67 -10.87 10.95
CA ARG A 108 3.99 -9.72 10.09
C ARG A 108 5.47 -9.39 10.09
N ARG A 109 6.21 -9.74 11.14
CA ARG A 109 7.66 -9.64 11.14
C ARG A 109 8.28 -10.46 10.01
N GLY A 110 7.80 -11.69 9.79
CA GLY A 110 8.24 -12.53 8.68
C GLY A 110 7.87 -11.94 7.31
N ALA A 111 6.70 -11.31 7.23
CA ALA A 111 6.28 -10.61 6.02
C ALA A 111 7.16 -9.37 5.73
N CYS A 112 7.53 -8.62 6.76
CA CYS A 112 8.43 -7.46 6.68
C CYS A 112 9.86 -7.85 6.31
N TYR A 113 10.38 -8.97 6.84
CA TYR A 113 11.67 -9.51 6.39
C TYR A 113 11.66 -9.85 4.89
N ALA A 114 10.56 -10.43 4.38
CA ALA A 114 10.43 -10.69 2.95
C ALA A 114 10.31 -9.40 2.11
N ASP A 115 9.66 -8.34 2.63
CA ASP A 115 9.63 -7.03 1.96
C ASP A 115 11.01 -6.36 1.94
N LEU A 116 11.79 -6.44 3.04
CA LEU A 116 13.17 -5.97 3.09
C LEU A 116 14.04 -6.73 2.08
N ALA A 117 13.92 -8.07 2.02
CA ALA A 117 14.64 -8.88 1.03
C ALA A 117 14.26 -8.48 -0.42
N PHE A 118 13.00 -8.16 -0.67
CA PHE A 118 12.54 -7.66 -1.96
C PHE A 118 13.20 -6.32 -2.29
N TRP A 119 13.18 -5.37 -1.36
CA TRP A 119 13.81 -4.05 -1.54
C TRP A 119 15.31 -4.20 -1.82
N LEU A 120 16.03 -5.02 -1.05
CA LEU A 120 17.45 -5.30 -1.24
C LEU A 120 17.73 -5.89 -2.63
N ALA A 121 16.92 -6.86 -3.08
CA ALA A 121 17.05 -7.45 -4.40
C ALA A 121 16.81 -6.46 -5.54
N ASP A 122 15.87 -5.52 -5.36
CA ASP A 122 15.53 -4.49 -6.35
C ASP A 122 16.59 -3.37 -6.44
N HIS A 123 17.24 -3.05 -5.32
CA HIS A 123 18.23 -1.98 -5.21
C HIS A 123 19.68 -2.47 -5.33
N GLY A 124 19.90 -3.74 -5.71
CA GLY A 124 21.24 -4.29 -5.91
C GLY A 124 22.02 -4.56 -4.63
N GLY A 125 21.34 -4.73 -3.51
CA GLY A 125 21.94 -5.10 -2.22
C GLY A 125 22.66 -6.45 -2.25
N GLU A 126 23.49 -6.70 -1.24
CA GLU A 126 24.33 -7.89 -1.20
C GLU A 126 23.52 -9.19 -1.09
N GLU A 127 23.92 -10.21 -1.86
CA GLU A 127 23.26 -11.52 -1.86
C GLU A 127 23.15 -12.13 -0.46
N ALA A 128 24.18 -11.96 0.38
CA ALA A 128 24.19 -12.44 1.75
C ALA A 128 23.05 -11.83 2.60
N GLN A 129 22.82 -10.53 2.47
CA GLN A 129 21.76 -9.81 3.20
C GLN A 129 20.37 -10.23 2.72
N ILE A 130 20.20 -10.42 1.41
CA ILE A 130 18.95 -10.93 0.82
C ILE A 130 18.66 -12.34 1.36
N VAL A 131 19.64 -13.23 1.33
CA VAL A 131 19.50 -14.61 1.82
C VAL A 131 19.16 -14.63 3.31
N GLU A 132 19.84 -13.83 4.12
CA GLU A 132 19.57 -13.74 5.55
C GLU A 132 18.13 -13.29 5.83
N ALA A 133 17.66 -12.21 5.18
CA ALA A 133 16.30 -11.74 5.34
C ALA A 133 15.26 -12.79 4.89
N LEU A 134 15.50 -13.51 3.78
CA LEU A 134 14.65 -14.62 3.35
C LEU A 134 14.62 -15.78 4.36
N ASP A 135 15.76 -16.11 4.98
CA ASP A 135 15.83 -17.16 5.98
C ASP A 135 15.09 -16.79 7.26
N GLN A 136 15.15 -15.52 7.69
CA GLN A 136 14.33 -15.01 8.78
C GLN A 136 12.82 -15.08 8.47
N ALA A 137 12.43 -14.67 7.26
CA ALA A 137 11.03 -14.78 6.82
C ALA A 137 10.54 -16.23 6.84
N ARG A 138 11.32 -17.18 6.31
CA ARG A 138 10.99 -18.61 6.32
C ARG A 138 10.96 -19.19 7.73
N ALA A 139 11.87 -18.77 8.61
CA ALA A 139 11.89 -19.21 10.00
C ALA A 139 10.57 -18.89 10.71
N ILE A 140 10.07 -17.67 10.53
CA ILE A 140 8.78 -17.24 11.08
C ILE A 140 7.61 -17.98 10.41
N ALA A 141 7.67 -18.19 9.09
CA ALA A 141 6.63 -18.90 8.36
C ALA A 141 6.43 -20.35 8.86
N ARG A 142 7.50 -21.06 9.25
CA ARG A 142 7.42 -22.44 9.76
C ARG A 142 6.57 -22.58 11.03
N GLY A 143 6.50 -21.54 11.85
CA GLY A 143 5.71 -21.52 13.09
C GLY A 143 4.35 -20.84 12.96
N ALA A 144 3.95 -20.40 11.76
CA ALA A 144 2.74 -19.62 11.56
C ALA A 144 1.55 -20.49 11.11
N GLU A 145 0.32 -20.06 11.44
CA GLU A 145 -0.91 -20.62 10.86
C GLU A 145 -0.85 -20.62 9.33
N GLU A 146 -1.54 -21.59 8.70
CA GLU A 146 -1.49 -21.84 7.26
C GLU A 146 -1.60 -20.57 6.39
N TRP A 147 -2.66 -19.78 6.57
CA TRP A 147 -2.86 -18.56 5.77
C TRP A 147 -1.79 -17.47 6.01
N ARG A 148 -1.18 -17.43 7.20
CA ARG A 148 -0.09 -16.49 7.54
C ARG A 148 1.22 -16.94 6.93
N ARG A 149 1.50 -18.24 7.04
CA ARG A 149 2.64 -18.90 6.40
C ARG A 149 2.59 -18.67 4.89
N ASP A 150 1.46 -18.97 4.25
CA ASP A 150 1.27 -18.82 2.81
C ASP A 150 1.53 -17.38 2.36
N ARG A 151 1.07 -16.39 3.13
CA ARG A 151 1.30 -14.98 2.84
C ARG A 151 2.77 -14.57 2.96
N ILE A 152 3.52 -15.11 3.92
CA ILE A 152 4.97 -14.88 4.02
C ILE A 152 5.68 -15.56 2.85
N LEU A 153 5.33 -16.80 2.54
CA LEU A 153 5.94 -17.57 1.45
C LEU A 153 5.64 -16.96 0.07
N ALA A 154 4.48 -16.37 -0.14
CA ALA A 154 4.19 -15.60 -1.35
C ALA A 154 5.13 -14.40 -1.51
N LYS A 155 5.42 -13.67 -0.43
CA LYS A 155 6.42 -12.59 -0.46
C LYS A 155 7.84 -13.12 -0.73
N VAL A 156 8.24 -14.23 -0.10
CA VAL A 156 9.51 -14.91 -0.40
C VAL A 156 9.61 -15.32 -1.88
N ALA A 157 8.53 -15.89 -2.43
CA ALA A 157 8.46 -16.27 -3.85
C ALA A 157 8.57 -15.05 -4.79
N ARG A 158 8.03 -13.88 -4.41
CA ARG A 158 8.22 -12.63 -5.16
C ARG A 158 9.69 -12.24 -5.27
N VAL A 159 10.47 -12.38 -4.20
CA VAL A 159 11.92 -12.12 -4.22
C VAL A 159 12.62 -13.08 -5.19
N HIS A 160 12.30 -14.38 -5.15
CA HIS A 160 12.85 -15.36 -6.10
C HIS A 160 12.47 -15.06 -7.56
N ALA A 161 11.24 -14.61 -7.81
CA ALA A 161 10.80 -14.20 -9.14
C ALA A 161 11.58 -12.97 -9.64
N LEU A 162 11.82 -11.99 -8.77
CA LEU A 162 12.67 -10.83 -9.05
C LEU A 162 14.13 -11.24 -9.33
N LEU A 163 14.66 -12.26 -8.64
CA LEU A 163 16.02 -12.77 -8.89
C LEU A 163 16.13 -13.75 -10.07
N GLY A 164 15.00 -14.19 -10.65
CA GLY A 164 14.99 -15.17 -11.75
C GLY A 164 15.22 -16.60 -11.36
N GLN A 165 14.92 -16.92 -10.11
CA GLN A 165 15.08 -18.24 -9.55
C GLN A 165 13.76 -19.02 -9.72
N ASP A 166 13.34 -19.23 -10.97
CA ASP A 166 12.03 -19.81 -11.34
C ASP A 166 11.79 -21.18 -10.66
N MET A 167 12.85 -21.98 -10.47
CA MET A 167 12.76 -23.24 -9.71
C MET A 167 12.41 -23.04 -8.24
N LEU A 168 12.98 -22.02 -7.59
CA LEU A 168 12.70 -21.70 -6.19
C LEU A 168 11.30 -21.10 -6.03
N VAL A 169 10.82 -20.33 -7.02
CA VAL A 169 9.42 -19.89 -7.06
C VAL A 169 8.51 -21.11 -7.08
N ALA A 170 8.69 -22.03 -8.04
CA ALA A 170 7.86 -23.23 -8.15
C ALA A 170 7.90 -24.13 -6.92
N GLN A 171 9.04 -24.21 -6.22
CA GLN A 171 9.15 -24.92 -4.95
C GLN A 171 8.40 -24.20 -3.82
N THR A 172 8.56 -22.88 -3.72
CA THR A 172 7.94 -22.08 -2.64
C THR A 172 6.43 -21.99 -2.79
N THR A 173 5.92 -21.93 -4.04
CA THR A 173 4.48 -21.78 -4.31
C THR A 173 3.74 -23.09 -4.46
N ARG A 174 4.41 -24.26 -4.35
CA ARG A 174 3.77 -25.57 -4.55
C ARG A 174 2.62 -25.82 -3.59
N ASP A 175 2.81 -25.39 -2.34
CA ASP A 175 1.95 -25.73 -1.21
C ASP A 175 1.24 -24.49 -0.61
N ILE A 176 1.23 -23.36 -1.33
CA ILE A 176 0.48 -22.17 -0.93
C ILE A 176 -0.83 -22.05 -1.71
N SER A 177 -1.84 -21.41 -1.13
CA SER A 177 -3.11 -21.17 -1.81
C SER A 177 -2.95 -20.42 -3.15
N GLY A 178 -3.84 -20.70 -4.12
CA GLY A 178 -3.81 -20.08 -5.44
C GLY A 178 -3.88 -18.54 -5.40
N VAL A 179 -4.64 -18.00 -4.45
CA VAL A 179 -4.73 -16.54 -4.22
C VAL A 179 -3.38 -15.95 -3.82
N GLU A 180 -2.65 -16.61 -2.92
CA GLU A 180 -1.33 -16.14 -2.48
C GLU A 180 -0.27 -16.35 -3.57
N ALA A 181 -0.35 -17.45 -4.34
CA ALA A 181 0.50 -17.67 -5.52
C ALA A 181 0.31 -16.60 -6.61
N GLY A 182 -0.91 -16.10 -6.81
CA GLY A 182 -1.22 -15.03 -7.76
C GLY A 182 -0.42 -13.74 -7.50
N ARG A 183 -0.09 -13.45 -6.24
CA ARG A 183 0.69 -12.25 -5.85
C ARG A 183 2.13 -12.25 -6.37
N VAL A 184 2.63 -13.39 -6.85
CA VAL A 184 3.98 -13.50 -7.44
C VAL A 184 4.03 -12.89 -8.85
N ALA A 185 2.89 -12.82 -9.54
CA ALA A 185 2.82 -12.40 -10.93
C ALA A 185 3.33 -10.96 -11.16
N GLY A 186 3.13 -10.05 -10.20
CA GLY A 186 3.68 -8.69 -10.29
C GLY A 186 5.22 -8.65 -10.31
N ALA A 187 5.88 -9.52 -9.53
CA ALA A 187 7.36 -9.62 -9.55
C ALA A 187 7.87 -10.22 -10.87
N TYR A 188 7.12 -11.13 -11.48
CA TYR A 188 7.43 -11.59 -12.84
C TYR A 188 7.28 -10.49 -13.88
N ALA A 189 6.28 -9.62 -13.74
CA ALA A 189 6.07 -8.50 -14.66
C ALA A 189 7.30 -7.59 -14.74
N MET A 190 7.98 -7.32 -13.61
CA MET A 190 9.21 -6.51 -13.56
C MET A 190 10.37 -7.08 -14.39
N ARG A 191 10.33 -8.37 -14.75
CA ARG A 191 11.35 -9.05 -15.56
C ARG A 191 10.79 -9.68 -16.83
N ALA A 192 9.54 -9.44 -17.14
CA ALA A 192 8.91 -10.00 -18.32
C ALA A 192 9.61 -9.47 -19.58
N ASP A 193 9.82 -10.38 -20.54
CA ASP A 193 10.03 -10.03 -21.94
C ASP A 193 8.66 -9.94 -22.65
N GLY A 194 8.68 -9.60 -23.94
CA GLY A 194 7.44 -9.49 -24.71
C GLY A 194 6.63 -10.81 -24.75
N ALA A 195 7.30 -11.96 -24.81
CA ALA A 195 6.62 -13.26 -24.86
C ALA A 195 5.91 -13.60 -23.54
N ARG A 196 6.56 -13.32 -22.39
CA ARG A 196 5.98 -13.46 -21.06
C ARG A 196 4.84 -12.47 -20.85
N CYS A 197 4.98 -11.24 -21.34
CA CYS A 197 3.88 -10.26 -21.34
C CYS A 197 2.65 -10.82 -22.07
N ASP A 198 2.83 -11.32 -23.31
CA ASP A 198 1.73 -11.84 -24.10
C ASP A 198 1.10 -13.09 -23.46
N ALA A 199 1.91 -13.93 -22.80
CA ALA A 199 1.41 -15.07 -22.04
C ALA A 199 0.58 -14.64 -20.84
N GLN A 200 1.01 -13.61 -20.10
CA GLN A 200 0.27 -13.07 -18.97
C GLN A 200 -1.07 -12.46 -19.40
N VAL A 201 -1.10 -11.68 -20.49
CA VAL A 201 -2.35 -11.12 -21.03
C VAL A 201 -3.32 -12.24 -21.43
N ARG A 202 -2.84 -13.27 -22.13
CA ARG A 202 -3.66 -14.45 -22.48
C ARG A 202 -4.14 -15.23 -21.25
N SER A 203 -3.43 -15.16 -20.11
CA SER A 203 -3.88 -15.87 -18.91
C SER A 203 -5.24 -15.37 -18.42
N LEU A 204 -5.59 -14.10 -18.67
CA LEU A 204 -6.91 -13.54 -18.37
C LEU A 204 -8.05 -14.23 -19.14
N ASP A 205 -7.79 -14.75 -20.35
CA ASP A 205 -8.76 -15.54 -21.12
C ASP A 205 -9.02 -16.92 -20.50
N THR A 206 -8.02 -17.46 -19.81
CA THR A 206 -8.07 -18.81 -19.24
C THR A 206 -8.72 -18.84 -17.86
N LEU A 207 -8.97 -17.68 -17.24
CA LEU A 207 -9.62 -17.60 -15.95
C LEU A 207 -11.07 -18.11 -16.06
N PRO A 208 -11.44 -19.18 -15.32
CA PRO A 208 -12.79 -19.71 -15.37
C PRO A 208 -13.80 -18.66 -14.90
N SER A 209 -15.05 -18.75 -15.37
CA SER A 209 -16.12 -17.89 -14.88
C SER A 209 -16.40 -18.06 -13.38
N THR A 210 -15.90 -19.15 -12.78
CA THR A 210 -15.97 -19.48 -11.36
C THR A 210 -14.70 -19.12 -10.57
N ALA A 211 -13.73 -18.44 -11.19
CA ALA A 211 -12.52 -18.00 -10.50
C ALA A 211 -12.88 -17.12 -9.30
N ALA A 212 -12.13 -17.25 -8.20
CA ALA A 212 -12.29 -16.35 -7.08
C ALA A 212 -11.91 -14.92 -7.51
N PHE A 213 -12.64 -13.91 -7.05
CA PHE A 213 -12.39 -12.54 -7.50
C PHE A 213 -10.97 -12.07 -7.12
N GLU A 214 -10.38 -12.63 -6.06
CA GLU A 214 -8.99 -12.37 -5.68
C GLU A 214 -8.01 -12.88 -6.74
N GLU A 215 -8.24 -14.06 -7.32
CA GLU A 215 -7.41 -14.59 -8.42
C GLU A 215 -7.48 -13.67 -9.64
N VAL A 216 -8.70 -13.23 -9.98
CA VAL A 216 -8.92 -12.27 -11.07
C VAL A 216 -8.21 -10.94 -10.77
N ARG A 217 -8.31 -10.45 -9.54
CA ARG A 217 -7.65 -9.22 -9.10
C ARG A 217 -6.14 -9.33 -9.27
N GLU A 218 -5.50 -10.39 -8.75
CA GLU A 218 -4.05 -10.55 -8.86
C GLU A 218 -3.58 -10.66 -10.32
N ALA A 219 -4.37 -11.31 -11.19
CA ALA A 219 -4.06 -11.39 -12.62
C ALA A 219 -4.17 -10.02 -13.33
N ILE A 220 -5.15 -9.19 -12.95
CA ILE A 220 -5.25 -7.80 -13.43
C ILE A 220 -4.07 -6.98 -12.93
N LEU A 221 -3.70 -7.08 -11.65
CA LEU A 221 -2.56 -6.35 -11.08
C LEU A 221 -1.25 -6.67 -11.80
N ALA A 222 -1.02 -7.93 -12.17
CA ALA A 222 0.12 -8.32 -12.99
C ALA A 222 0.09 -7.65 -14.38
N CYS A 223 -1.09 -7.52 -15.00
CA CYS A 223 -1.24 -6.84 -16.27
C CYS A 223 -1.01 -5.32 -16.14
N LEU A 224 -1.42 -4.69 -15.04
CA LEU A 224 -1.13 -3.27 -14.79
C LEU A 224 0.38 -3.01 -14.66
N ALA A 225 1.12 -3.89 -13.98
CA ALA A 225 2.58 -3.79 -13.92
C ALA A 225 3.24 -3.99 -15.31
N LEU A 226 2.67 -4.84 -16.16
CA LEU A 226 3.13 -5.00 -17.55
C LEU A 226 2.80 -3.78 -18.42
N HIS A 227 1.65 -3.14 -18.21
CA HIS A 227 1.25 -1.93 -18.91
C HIS A 227 2.28 -0.82 -18.73
N GLU A 228 2.73 -0.59 -17.50
CA GLU A 228 3.78 0.38 -17.21
C GLU A 228 5.13 -0.01 -17.83
N ARG A 229 5.52 -1.28 -17.70
CA ARG A 229 6.81 -1.77 -18.22
C ARG A 229 6.91 -1.67 -19.75
N PHE A 230 5.82 -2.00 -20.45
CA PHE A 230 5.77 -2.02 -21.91
C PHE A 230 5.07 -0.78 -22.47
N PHE A 231 5.09 0.34 -21.74
CA PHE A 231 4.34 1.54 -22.12
C PHE A 231 4.72 2.08 -23.50
N ASP A 232 6.01 2.03 -23.86
CA ASP A 232 6.51 2.51 -25.16
C ASP A 232 6.10 1.61 -26.34
N ASP A 233 5.62 0.39 -26.08
CA ASP A 233 5.06 -0.53 -27.07
C ASP A 233 3.54 -0.32 -27.16
N VAL A 234 3.12 0.61 -28.02
CA VAL A 234 1.71 1.04 -28.16
C VAL A 234 0.76 -0.13 -28.40
N GLU A 235 1.10 -1.08 -29.29
CA GLU A 235 0.25 -2.23 -29.58
C GLU A 235 0.07 -3.12 -28.34
N ARG A 236 1.15 -3.35 -27.60
CA ARG A 236 1.11 -4.16 -26.38
C ARG A 236 0.38 -3.43 -25.24
N ARG A 237 0.61 -2.12 -25.09
CA ARG A 237 -0.10 -1.24 -24.15
C ARG A 237 -1.61 -1.30 -24.37
N GLU A 238 -2.08 -1.07 -25.59
CA GLU A 238 -3.51 -1.08 -25.93
C GLU A 238 -4.14 -2.46 -25.67
N ARG A 239 -3.46 -3.55 -26.08
CA ARG A 239 -3.96 -4.91 -25.80
C ARG A 239 -4.10 -5.19 -24.31
N ILE A 240 -3.15 -4.74 -23.50
CA ILE A 240 -3.23 -4.90 -22.04
C ILE A 240 -4.44 -4.13 -21.49
N GLU A 241 -4.62 -2.88 -21.90
CA GLU A 241 -5.75 -2.04 -21.46
C GLU A 241 -7.09 -2.67 -21.82
N ASP A 242 -7.27 -3.06 -23.08
CA ASP A 242 -8.51 -3.69 -23.55
C ASP A 242 -8.81 -4.96 -22.76
N LYS A 243 -7.79 -5.78 -22.52
CA LYS A 243 -7.97 -7.04 -21.78
C LYS A 243 -8.29 -6.83 -20.31
N VAL A 244 -7.64 -5.86 -19.67
CA VAL A 244 -7.97 -5.47 -18.30
C VAL A 244 -9.41 -4.99 -18.23
N ILE A 245 -9.82 -4.07 -19.11
CA ILE A 245 -11.17 -3.49 -19.16
C ILE A 245 -12.23 -4.58 -19.36
N GLU A 246 -12.02 -5.51 -20.30
CA GLU A 246 -12.92 -6.64 -20.55
C GLU A 246 -13.09 -7.53 -19.30
N THR A 247 -12.04 -7.64 -18.47
CA THR A 247 -12.02 -8.51 -17.28
C THR A 247 -12.64 -7.84 -16.05
N LEU A 248 -12.67 -6.50 -15.97
CA LEU A 248 -13.19 -5.73 -14.82
C LEU A 248 -14.57 -6.17 -14.31
N PRO A 249 -15.56 -6.56 -15.15
CA PRO A 249 -16.86 -7.03 -14.68
C PRO A 249 -16.82 -8.23 -13.72
N LYS A 250 -15.68 -8.94 -13.63
CA LYS A 250 -15.48 -10.09 -12.74
C LYS A 250 -15.00 -9.72 -11.32
N VAL A 251 -14.69 -8.45 -11.04
CA VAL A 251 -14.29 -7.97 -9.70
C VAL A 251 -15.32 -6.98 -9.11
N PRO A 252 -15.34 -6.76 -7.78
CA PRO A 252 -16.13 -5.71 -7.12
C PRO A 252 -15.95 -4.31 -7.72
N LEU A 253 -17.00 -3.48 -7.63
CA LEU A 253 -17.11 -2.19 -8.32
C LEU A 253 -15.99 -1.19 -7.96
N ASP A 254 -15.65 -1.09 -6.67
CA ASP A 254 -14.57 -0.26 -6.15
C ASP A 254 -13.21 -0.64 -6.74
N LEU A 255 -12.96 -1.96 -6.90
CA LEU A 255 -11.75 -2.43 -7.55
C LEU A 255 -11.75 -2.09 -9.04
N ARG A 256 -12.89 -2.13 -9.74
CA ARG A 256 -12.95 -1.72 -11.16
C ARG A 256 -12.50 -0.28 -11.34
N ILE A 257 -13.03 0.63 -10.52
CA ILE A 257 -12.67 2.05 -10.52
C ILE A 257 -11.18 2.21 -10.21
N THR A 258 -10.69 1.50 -9.19
CA THR A 258 -9.28 1.52 -8.80
C THR A 258 -8.34 1.06 -9.92
N MET A 259 -8.68 0.02 -10.67
CA MET A 259 -7.86 -0.46 -11.79
C MET A 259 -7.91 0.48 -12.99
N LEU A 260 -9.05 1.12 -13.27
CA LEU A 260 -9.14 2.17 -14.28
C LEU A 260 -8.31 3.40 -13.89
N HIS A 261 -8.33 3.80 -12.62
CA HIS A 261 -7.46 4.85 -12.12
C HIS A 261 -5.98 4.51 -12.29
N ALA A 262 -5.57 3.26 -12.02
CA ALA A 262 -4.18 2.84 -12.24
C ALA A 262 -3.75 2.95 -13.71
N LEU A 263 -4.58 2.51 -14.67
CA LEU A 263 -4.30 2.69 -16.09
C LEU A 263 -4.24 4.18 -16.49
N ALA A 264 -5.17 4.99 -15.96
CA ALA A 264 -5.24 6.42 -16.27
C ALA A 264 -4.04 7.19 -15.71
N GLU A 265 -3.58 6.82 -14.51
CA GLU A 265 -2.41 7.38 -13.85
C GLU A 265 -1.14 7.13 -14.67
N THR A 266 -0.87 5.88 -15.06
CA THR A 266 0.27 5.56 -15.93
C THR A 266 0.23 6.33 -17.25
N ASN A 267 -0.95 6.45 -17.88
CA ASN A 267 -1.09 7.24 -19.11
C ASN A 267 -0.82 8.74 -18.86
N ALA A 268 -1.34 9.32 -17.78
CA ALA A 268 -1.13 10.71 -17.42
C ALA A 268 0.35 11.03 -17.17
N GLU A 269 1.04 10.19 -16.39
CA GLU A 269 2.48 10.34 -16.09
C GLU A 269 3.37 10.27 -17.34
N ARG A 270 2.92 9.55 -18.37
CA ARG A 270 3.61 9.39 -19.64
C ARG A 270 3.17 10.42 -20.70
N GLY A 271 2.32 11.37 -20.34
CA GLY A 271 1.86 12.44 -21.21
C GLY A 271 0.73 12.08 -22.18
N GLU A 272 0.11 10.91 -22.02
CA GLU A 272 -1.03 10.43 -22.84
C GLU A 272 -2.37 10.95 -22.27
N SER A 273 -2.52 12.27 -22.21
CA SER A 273 -3.65 12.95 -21.54
C SER A 273 -5.02 12.51 -22.08
N GLU A 274 -5.18 12.39 -23.40
CA GLU A 274 -6.47 12.01 -24.00
C GLU A 274 -6.92 10.62 -23.53
N ARG A 275 -5.99 9.65 -23.52
CA ARG A 275 -6.27 8.30 -23.07
C ARG A 275 -6.54 8.24 -21.56
N ALA A 276 -5.79 9.02 -20.76
CA ALA A 276 -6.04 9.16 -19.33
C ALA A 276 -7.47 9.66 -19.06
N PHE A 277 -7.93 10.67 -19.80
CA PHE A 277 -9.31 11.19 -19.67
C PHE A 277 -10.37 10.18 -20.11
N GLU A 278 -10.13 9.39 -21.16
CA GLU A 278 -11.05 8.32 -21.57
C GLU A 278 -11.23 7.28 -20.44
N LEU A 279 -10.12 6.85 -19.84
CA LEU A 279 -10.13 5.88 -18.74
C LEU A 279 -10.79 6.46 -17.48
N LEU A 280 -10.53 7.73 -17.16
CA LEU A 280 -11.24 8.46 -16.09
C LEU A 280 -12.74 8.59 -16.37
N GLY A 281 -13.14 8.82 -17.62
CA GLY A 281 -14.55 8.85 -18.02
C GLY A 281 -15.25 7.52 -17.76
N LYS A 282 -14.61 6.39 -18.09
CA LYS A 282 -15.11 5.04 -17.77
C LYS A 282 -15.24 4.83 -16.25
N ALA A 283 -14.24 5.28 -15.48
CA ALA A 283 -14.26 5.19 -14.02
C ALA A 283 -15.39 6.03 -13.42
N GLN A 284 -15.59 7.24 -13.93
CA GLN A 284 -16.66 8.16 -13.49
C GLN A 284 -18.05 7.56 -13.73
N VAL A 285 -18.30 6.96 -14.91
CA VAL A 285 -19.59 6.29 -15.20
C VAL A 285 -19.89 5.19 -14.19
N LEU A 286 -18.88 4.41 -13.78
CA LEU A 286 -19.04 3.37 -12.75
C LEU A 286 -19.29 3.98 -11.37
N PHE A 287 -18.61 5.08 -11.04
CA PHE A 287 -18.77 5.80 -9.79
C PHE A 287 -20.18 6.39 -9.67
N ASP A 288 -20.65 7.12 -10.68
CA ASP A 288 -21.97 7.77 -10.70
C ASP A 288 -23.14 6.77 -10.69
N GLY A 289 -22.89 5.52 -11.09
CA GLY A 289 -23.88 4.45 -11.12
C GLY A 289 -24.13 3.76 -9.78
N ALA A 290 -23.50 4.19 -8.68
CA ALA A 290 -23.62 3.56 -7.36
C ALA A 290 -23.73 4.58 -6.22
N ASP A 291 -24.33 4.14 -5.11
CA ASP A 291 -24.39 4.88 -3.86
C ASP A 291 -23.15 4.56 -3.01
N TRP A 292 -22.36 5.59 -2.69
CA TRP A 292 -21.11 5.45 -1.96
C TRP A 292 -21.17 6.05 -0.56
N ASN A 293 -20.68 5.31 0.42
CA ASN A 293 -20.29 5.91 1.69
C ASN A 293 -19.08 6.82 1.49
N ALA A 294 -19.00 7.92 2.24
CA ALA A 294 -17.86 8.84 2.18
C ALA A 294 -16.51 8.17 2.46
N GLU A 295 -16.48 7.09 3.24
CA GLU A 295 -15.27 6.28 3.49
C GLU A 295 -14.63 5.72 2.21
N TYR A 296 -15.45 5.43 1.18
CA TYR A 296 -15.00 4.93 -0.11
C TYR A 296 -15.03 6.03 -1.18
N ALA A 297 -16.03 6.91 -1.16
CA ALA A 297 -16.18 7.97 -2.15
C ALA A 297 -14.98 8.93 -2.15
N VAL A 298 -14.58 9.40 -0.97
CA VAL A 298 -13.55 10.44 -0.83
C VAL A 298 -12.19 9.97 -1.37
N PRO A 299 -11.68 8.76 -1.02
CA PRO A 299 -10.45 8.25 -1.62
C PRO A 299 -10.50 8.07 -3.15
N LEU A 300 -11.62 7.60 -3.69
CA LEU A 300 -11.77 7.41 -5.14
C LEU A 300 -11.76 8.75 -5.88
N LEU A 301 -12.49 9.74 -5.37
CA LEU A 301 -12.53 11.10 -5.93
C LEU A 301 -11.17 11.81 -5.79
N ALA A 302 -10.51 11.68 -4.64
CA ALA A 302 -9.17 12.21 -4.42
C ALA A 302 -8.17 11.68 -5.46
N ARG A 303 -8.17 10.36 -5.71
CA ARG A 303 -7.29 9.78 -6.73
C ARG A 303 -7.64 10.26 -8.14
N ALA A 304 -8.92 10.31 -8.51
CA ALA A 304 -9.35 10.84 -9.80
C ALA A 304 -8.91 12.31 -10.00
N SER A 305 -8.97 13.12 -8.94
CA SER A 305 -8.54 14.52 -8.95
C SER A 305 -7.05 14.70 -9.26
N ALA A 306 -6.20 13.88 -8.64
CA ALA A 306 -4.76 13.88 -8.88
C ALA A 306 -4.43 13.45 -10.33
N ILE A 307 -5.08 12.41 -10.83
CA ILE A 307 -4.87 11.91 -12.20
C ILE A 307 -5.29 12.98 -13.22
N ARG A 308 -6.44 13.64 -13.03
CA ARG A 308 -6.88 14.75 -13.91
C ARG A 308 -5.86 15.88 -13.96
N TYR A 309 -5.35 16.27 -12.80
CA TYR A 309 -4.34 17.32 -12.69
C TYR A 309 -3.04 16.93 -13.40
N ALA A 310 -2.57 15.69 -13.20
CA ALA A 310 -1.39 15.15 -13.87
C ALA A 310 -1.57 15.06 -15.40
N ALA A 311 -2.78 14.73 -15.87
CA ALA A 311 -3.15 14.71 -17.28
C ALA A 311 -3.30 16.12 -17.91
N GLY A 312 -3.12 17.19 -17.13
CA GLY A 312 -3.10 18.58 -17.62
C GLY A 312 -4.38 19.38 -17.37
N ASP A 313 -5.47 18.76 -16.91
CA ASP A 313 -6.69 19.45 -16.48
C ASP A 313 -6.53 19.95 -15.03
N ARG A 314 -5.74 21.01 -14.86
CA ARG A 314 -5.39 21.53 -13.53
C ARG A 314 -6.61 22.08 -12.79
N GLU A 315 -7.47 22.81 -13.49
CA GLU A 315 -8.66 23.41 -12.89
C GLU A 315 -9.67 22.33 -12.51
N GLY A 316 -9.95 21.38 -13.41
CA GLY A 316 -10.86 20.28 -13.12
C GLY A 316 -10.33 19.31 -12.07
N GLY A 317 -9.01 19.08 -12.01
CA GLY A 317 -8.37 18.34 -10.93
C GLY A 317 -8.60 19.00 -9.57
N LEU A 318 -8.34 20.31 -9.44
CA LEU A 318 -8.59 21.03 -8.20
C LEU A 318 -10.07 21.05 -7.80
N ALA A 319 -10.96 21.32 -8.76
CA ALA A 319 -12.41 21.30 -8.52
C ALA A 319 -12.90 19.91 -8.07
N ALA A 320 -12.35 18.83 -8.62
CA ALA A 320 -12.67 17.47 -8.19
C ALA A 320 -12.19 17.18 -6.75
N ALA A 321 -11.02 17.69 -6.35
CA ALA A 321 -10.51 17.58 -4.99
C ALA A 321 -11.35 18.39 -3.98
N GLU A 322 -11.83 19.57 -4.38
CA GLU A 322 -12.79 20.36 -3.61
C GLU A 322 -14.12 19.61 -3.45
N GLY A 323 -14.65 19.04 -4.54
CA GLY A 323 -15.85 18.18 -4.48
C GLY A 323 -15.68 16.96 -3.57
N ALA A 324 -14.49 16.34 -3.55
CA ALA A 324 -14.19 15.25 -2.61
C ALA A 324 -14.24 15.72 -1.14
N MET A 325 -13.76 16.93 -0.86
CA MET A 325 -13.90 17.54 0.48
C MET A 325 -15.37 17.81 0.82
N GLU A 326 -16.16 18.33 -0.12
CA GLU A 326 -17.59 18.58 0.10
C GLU A 326 -18.36 17.29 0.43
N VAL A 327 -18.02 16.18 -0.23
CA VAL A 327 -18.58 14.84 0.09
C VAL A 327 -18.22 14.44 1.52
N TYR A 328 -16.96 14.63 1.93
CA TYR A 328 -16.53 14.36 3.30
C TYR A 328 -17.30 15.21 4.34
N GLU A 329 -17.37 16.52 4.11
CA GLU A 329 -18.04 17.46 5.01
C GLU A 329 -19.55 17.19 5.10
N SER A 330 -20.19 16.89 3.99
CA SER A 330 -21.63 16.57 3.91
C SER A 330 -21.98 15.26 4.63
N ALA A 331 -21.08 14.27 4.60
CA ALA A 331 -21.28 13.03 5.35
C ALA A 331 -21.24 13.29 6.87
N GLY A 332 -20.48 14.27 7.33
CA GLY A 332 -20.48 14.77 8.71
C GLY A 332 -20.48 13.66 9.76
N ARG A 333 -21.55 13.58 10.55
CA ARG A 333 -21.70 12.58 11.63
C ARG A 333 -22.08 11.18 11.15
N LEU A 334 -22.49 11.00 9.89
CA LEU A 334 -22.81 9.69 9.33
C LEU A 334 -21.56 8.85 9.08
N LEU A 335 -20.40 9.50 8.89
CA LEU A 335 -19.13 8.81 8.76
C LEU A 335 -18.68 8.31 10.14
N ILE A 336 -18.52 6.99 10.24
CA ILE A 336 -18.04 6.30 11.46
C ILE A 336 -16.67 6.86 11.83
N ASP A 337 -16.48 7.20 13.10
CA ASP A 337 -15.30 7.94 13.59
C ASP A 337 -13.98 7.31 13.14
N ILE A 338 -13.87 5.98 13.19
CA ILE A 338 -12.63 5.23 12.85
C ILE A 338 -12.22 5.32 11.38
N TYR A 339 -13.09 5.81 10.49
CA TYR A 339 -12.81 5.95 9.06
C TYR A 339 -12.58 7.39 8.63
N ARG A 340 -12.81 8.37 9.52
CA ARG A 340 -12.75 9.79 9.15
C ARG A 340 -11.35 10.22 8.72
N ALA A 341 -10.34 9.93 9.53
CA ALA A 341 -8.95 10.23 9.18
C ALA A 341 -8.48 9.41 7.97
N GLN A 342 -8.94 8.17 7.83
CA GLN A 342 -8.63 7.32 6.67
C GLN A 342 -9.16 7.90 5.36
N ALA A 343 -10.37 8.45 5.35
CA ALA A 343 -10.95 9.08 4.16
C ALA A 343 -10.17 10.33 3.73
N LEU A 344 -9.58 11.07 4.68
CA LEU A 344 -8.91 12.35 4.42
C LEU A 344 -7.46 12.22 3.93
N ARG A 345 -6.73 11.17 4.35
CA ARG A 345 -5.31 11.00 3.95
C ARG A 345 -5.10 10.97 2.43
N PRO A 346 -5.87 10.18 1.64
CA PRO A 346 -5.76 10.20 0.17
C PRO A 346 -6.03 11.56 -0.46
N LEU A 347 -6.92 12.37 0.14
CA LEU A 347 -7.19 13.73 -0.33
C LEU A 347 -6.00 14.67 -0.05
N ALA A 348 -5.36 14.53 1.11
CA ALA A 348 -4.14 15.29 1.40
C ALA A 348 -3.00 14.90 0.43
N GLU A 349 -2.81 13.60 0.19
CA GLU A 349 -1.83 13.06 -0.76
C GLU A 349 -2.08 13.55 -2.19
N ALA A 350 -3.34 13.62 -2.62
CA ALA A 350 -3.72 14.21 -3.90
C ALA A 350 -3.32 15.70 -3.98
N TYR A 351 -3.55 16.50 -2.94
CA TYR A 351 -3.07 17.88 -2.93
C TYR A 351 -1.54 17.97 -2.98
N VAL A 352 -0.81 17.05 -2.35
CA VAL A 352 0.66 17.00 -2.46
C VAL A 352 1.09 16.75 -3.90
N SER A 353 0.52 15.75 -4.57
CA SER A 353 0.88 15.43 -5.96
C SER A 353 0.55 16.55 -6.94
N MET A 354 -0.43 17.40 -6.61
CA MET A 354 -0.77 18.61 -7.36
C MET A 354 0.12 19.84 -7.03
N GLY A 355 1.06 19.72 -6.09
CA GLY A 355 1.91 20.82 -5.62
C GLY A 355 1.19 21.84 -4.72
N ARG A 356 0.07 21.44 -4.10
CA ARG A 356 -0.78 22.27 -3.24
C ARG A 356 -0.50 22.01 -1.76
N THR A 357 0.71 22.42 -1.33
CA THR A 357 1.23 22.12 0.01
C THR A 357 0.38 22.71 1.14
N GLU A 358 -0.14 23.93 0.99
CA GLU A 358 -0.96 24.56 2.03
C GLU A 358 -2.30 23.83 2.21
N GLU A 359 -2.94 23.43 1.11
CA GLU A 359 -4.15 22.63 1.13
C GLU A 359 -3.90 21.24 1.71
N ALA A 360 -2.83 20.57 1.29
CA ALA A 360 -2.42 19.28 1.85
C ALA A 360 -2.24 19.37 3.37
N LEU A 361 -1.52 20.38 3.87
CA LEU A 361 -1.37 20.63 5.30
C LEU A 361 -2.70 20.87 6.01
N ARG A 362 -3.63 21.61 5.38
CA ARG A 362 -4.98 21.80 5.93
C ARG A 362 -5.73 20.46 6.06
N VAL A 363 -5.67 19.60 5.04
CA VAL A 363 -6.34 18.29 5.06
C VAL A 363 -5.68 17.35 6.08
N TYR A 364 -4.35 17.31 6.18
CA TYR A 364 -3.66 16.51 7.20
C TYR A 364 -3.99 16.97 8.63
N ARG A 365 -4.09 18.28 8.89
CA ARG A 365 -4.58 18.78 10.19
C ARG A 365 -5.99 18.27 10.48
N LEU A 366 -6.88 18.29 9.49
CA LEU A 366 -8.23 17.75 9.65
C LEU A 366 -8.21 16.24 9.90
N ALA A 367 -7.31 15.49 9.26
CA ALA A 367 -7.15 14.05 9.49
C ALA A 367 -6.66 13.74 10.93
N LEU A 368 -5.74 14.54 11.47
CA LEU A 368 -5.31 14.42 12.87
C LEU A 368 -6.48 14.66 13.84
N GLU A 369 -7.24 15.74 13.65
CA GLU A 369 -8.38 16.04 14.52
C GLU A 369 -9.50 14.99 14.40
N ALA A 370 -9.77 14.51 13.18
CA ALA A 370 -10.68 13.40 12.95
C ALA A 370 -10.24 12.15 13.70
N GLY A 371 -8.94 11.86 13.71
CA GLY A 371 -8.34 10.76 14.46
C GLY A 371 -8.56 10.91 15.98
N VAL A 372 -8.48 12.12 16.53
CA VAL A 372 -8.66 12.39 17.97
C VAL A 372 -10.08 12.13 18.46
N ILE A 373 -11.09 12.32 17.61
CA ILE A 373 -12.51 12.11 17.97
C ILE A 373 -12.78 10.64 18.36
N ASN A 374 -11.95 9.71 17.88
CA ASN A 374 -12.10 8.30 18.20
C ASN A 374 -12.11 8.05 19.73
N PRO A 375 -13.09 7.28 20.25
CA PRO A 375 -13.32 7.17 21.69
C PRO A 375 -12.22 6.40 22.44
N ASN A 376 -11.49 5.51 21.76
CA ASN A 376 -10.50 4.63 22.37
C ASN A 376 -9.08 4.96 21.89
N SER A 377 -8.06 4.65 22.68
CA SER A 377 -6.64 4.91 22.34
C SER A 377 -6.19 4.16 21.08
N ARG A 378 -6.66 2.93 20.86
CA ARG A 378 -6.29 2.08 19.72
C ARG A 378 -6.53 2.73 18.33
N PRO A 379 -7.76 3.12 17.96
CA PRO A 379 -7.99 3.82 16.69
C PRO A 379 -7.25 5.17 16.62
N ARG A 380 -7.14 5.93 17.73
CA ARG A 380 -6.33 7.16 17.79
C ARG A 380 -4.87 6.91 17.43
N ALA A 381 -4.27 5.86 17.99
CA ALA A 381 -2.90 5.44 17.71
C ALA A 381 -2.72 5.01 16.25
N THR A 382 -3.70 4.28 15.70
CA THR A 382 -3.69 3.84 14.29
C THR A 382 -3.73 5.04 13.35
N ASP A 383 -4.60 6.01 13.61
CA ASP A 383 -4.73 7.21 12.78
C ASP A 383 -3.53 8.14 12.91
N LEU A 384 -2.97 8.31 14.11
CA LEU A 384 -1.74 9.08 14.29
C LEU A 384 -0.58 8.43 13.52
N ALA A 385 -0.39 7.12 13.67
CA ALA A 385 0.66 6.39 12.97
C ALA A 385 0.53 6.52 11.44
N ALA A 386 -0.65 6.24 10.89
CA ALA A 386 -0.89 6.31 9.45
C ALA A 386 -0.74 7.74 8.89
N THR A 387 -1.18 8.76 9.64
CA THR A 387 -1.09 10.16 9.20
C THR A 387 0.35 10.65 9.20
N CYS A 388 1.12 10.35 10.27
CA CYS A 388 2.53 10.70 10.32
C CYS A 388 3.36 9.98 9.24
N SER A 389 3.11 8.68 8.99
CA SER A 389 3.75 7.95 7.89
C SER A 389 3.43 8.55 6.52
N SER A 390 2.16 8.86 6.25
CA SER A 390 1.74 9.48 5.00
C SER A 390 2.43 10.84 4.77
N MET A 391 2.49 11.70 5.80
CA MET A 391 3.21 12.97 5.71
C MET A 391 4.70 12.79 5.44
N ALA A 392 5.36 11.83 6.11
CA ALA A 392 6.78 11.58 5.93
C ALA A 392 7.11 11.10 4.50
N VAL A 393 6.35 10.11 4.00
CA VAL A 393 6.50 9.56 2.63
C VAL A 393 6.28 10.64 1.58
N ASN A 394 5.29 11.51 1.79
CA ASN A 394 4.94 12.58 0.86
C ASN A 394 5.76 13.87 1.08
N GLY A 395 6.74 13.85 1.98
CA GLY A 395 7.62 15.00 2.23
C GLY A 395 6.92 16.23 2.81
N VAL A 396 5.79 16.08 3.50
CA VAL A 396 5.01 17.18 4.06
C VAL A 396 5.50 17.55 5.46
N GLN A 397 6.17 18.69 5.57
CA GLN A 397 6.66 19.20 6.85
C GLN A 397 5.52 19.81 7.69
N PRO A 398 5.24 19.32 8.90
CA PRO A 398 4.30 19.96 9.82
C PRO A 398 4.82 21.33 10.27
N ASP A 399 3.91 22.31 10.39
CA ASP A 399 4.22 23.57 11.07
C ASP A 399 4.33 23.39 12.59
N GLU A 400 4.76 24.42 13.30
CA GLU A 400 4.95 24.38 14.77
C GLU A 400 3.68 23.93 15.50
N ARG A 401 2.54 24.53 15.15
CA ARG A 401 1.23 24.19 15.74
C ARG A 401 0.85 22.73 15.50
N MET A 402 1.10 22.21 14.30
CA MET A 402 0.82 20.81 13.97
C MET A 402 1.77 19.86 14.70
N ASN A 403 3.04 20.23 14.90
CA ASN A 403 3.98 19.47 15.72
C ASN A 403 3.54 19.40 17.18
N GLU A 404 3.16 20.54 17.78
CA GLU A 404 2.59 20.59 19.13
C GLU A 404 1.38 19.67 19.22
N ARG A 405 0.48 19.75 18.23
CA ARG A 405 -0.72 18.92 18.21
C ARG A 405 -0.41 17.43 18.08
N ILE A 406 0.52 17.03 17.23
CA ILE A 406 0.99 15.64 17.10
C ILE A 406 1.52 15.13 18.45
N ALA A 407 2.33 15.94 19.15
CA ALA A 407 2.87 15.60 20.46
C ALA A 407 1.77 15.45 21.53
N GLU A 408 0.78 16.34 21.55
CA GLU A 408 -0.40 16.24 22.43
C GLU A 408 -1.19 14.95 22.19
N ILE A 409 -1.46 14.61 20.93
CA ILE A 409 -2.20 13.40 20.57
C ILE A 409 -1.45 12.17 21.06
N ARG A 410 -0.14 12.12 20.78
CA ARG A 410 0.75 11.05 21.24
C ARG A 410 0.73 10.90 22.76
N ALA A 411 0.89 12.00 23.50
CA ALA A 411 0.84 11.99 24.97
C ALA A 411 -0.54 11.53 25.50
N GLY A 412 -1.61 11.83 24.76
CA GLY A 412 -2.99 11.45 25.08
C GLY A 412 -3.41 10.04 24.68
N LEU A 413 -2.52 9.22 24.08
CA LEU A 413 -2.82 7.82 23.78
C LEU A 413 -3.00 6.96 25.05
N GLY A 414 -2.61 7.49 26.23
CA GLY A 414 -2.78 6.85 27.53
C GLY A 414 -1.77 5.72 27.77
N ASP A 415 -1.65 5.29 29.02
CA ASP A 415 -0.99 4.01 29.31
C ASP A 415 -1.90 2.87 28.82
N PRO A 416 -1.36 1.88 28.10
CA PRO A 416 -2.10 0.73 27.57
C PRO A 416 -2.94 -0.02 28.61
#